data_AF-A0A5B9DD38-F1
#
_entry.id   AF-A0A5B9DD38-F1
#
_cell.length_a   1.000
_cell.length_b   1.000
_cell.length_c   1.000
_cell.angle_alpha   90.00
_cell.angle_beta   90.00
_cell.angle_gamma   90.00
#
_symmetry.space_group_name_H-M   'P 1'
#
loop_
_entity.id
_entity.type
_entity.pdbx_description
1 polymer ?
#
loop_
_entity_poly.entity_id
_entity_poly.type
_entity_poly.pdbx_seq_one_letter_code
_entity_poly.pdbx_strand_id
1 'polypeptide(L)'
;MDVIEKNNKLGGLLAIIGAILGIALNYLFFTSYYKPLIAAQAEICGPGCVMVITYLLPAFTDIGIIAGVLYFIGAIGFFNKKKWAYNVAVIANVLALWTSFWPSIPILDAMGKMENGPGFFPVYIFIFLPNIILYFLINGATGKRNIGRLIVGLLTGMAFIMAFINGTASLNIMYVKGLASLDNTLYVMANRLFWLAAFGYGLITVGIMCFPKEWVRMLGIGCAIICMLFGFPMGIITTLAKGEISMYLGAPVMSLVLVLIFLIPGIWKKIIKPDEK
;
A
#
# COMPACT_ATOMS: atom_id res chain seq x y z
N MET A 1 38.40 -0.91 -4.48
CA MET A 1 37.12 -0.17 -4.40
C MET A 1 36.06 -1.12 -4.92
N ASP A 2 35.39 -1.82 -4.03
CA ASP A 2 34.51 -2.92 -4.41
C ASP A 2 33.09 -2.41 -4.59
N VAL A 3 32.71 -2.19 -5.85
CA VAL A 3 31.31 -2.01 -6.22
C VAL A 3 30.59 -3.29 -5.81
N ILE A 4 29.76 -3.22 -4.77
CA ILE A 4 28.99 -4.36 -4.28
C ILE A 4 28.24 -5.02 -5.45
N GLU A 5 28.72 -6.20 -5.88
CA GLU A 5 28.13 -6.90 -7.02
C GLU A 5 26.75 -7.41 -6.62
N LYS A 6 25.71 -6.89 -7.30
CA LYS A 6 24.32 -7.29 -7.06
C LYS A 6 24.04 -8.63 -7.72
N ASN A 7 23.33 -9.51 -7.01
CA ASN A 7 22.98 -10.83 -7.54
C ASN A 7 21.86 -10.71 -8.58
N ASN A 8 22.25 -10.42 -9.82
CA ASN A 8 21.34 -10.21 -10.94
C ASN A 8 20.51 -11.45 -11.29
N LYS A 9 21.07 -12.66 -11.15
CA LYS A 9 20.31 -13.90 -11.41
C LYS A 9 19.17 -14.06 -10.40
N LEU A 10 19.46 -13.88 -9.11
CA LEU A 10 18.45 -13.92 -8.06
C LEU A 10 17.39 -12.83 -8.27
N GLY A 11 17.81 -11.59 -8.55
CA GLY A 11 16.90 -10.49 -8.84
C GLY A 11 15.95 -10.80 -10.00
N GLY A 12 16.46 -11.39 -11.08
CA GLY A 12 15.66 -11.80 -12.23
C GLY A 12 14.63 -12.87 -11.90
N LEU A 13 15.00 -13.91 -11.15
CA LEU A 13 14.09 -14.98 -10.73
C LEU A 13 12.99 -14.47 -9.81
N LEU A 14 13.35 -13.66 -8.80
CA LEU A 14 12.38 -13.04 -7.89
C LEU A 14 11.40 -12.13 -8.64
N ALA A 15 11.89 -11.41 -9.64
CA ALA A 15 11.06 -10.56 -10.49
C ALA A 15 10.12 -11.37 -11.40
N ILE A 16 10.53 -12.54 -11.91
CA ILE A 16 9.62 -13.46 -12.62
C ILE A 16 8.49 -13.92 -11.70
N ILE A 17 8.80 -14.31 -10.45
CA ILE A 17 7.78 -14.71 -9.47
C ILE A 17 6.79 -13.55 -9.26
N GLY A 18 7.29 -12.34 -9.02
CA GLY A 18 6.47 -11.14 -8.88
C GLY A 18 5.60 -10.86 -10.12
N ALA A 19 6.11 -11.12 -11.33
CA ALA A 19 5.36 -10.94 -12.57
C ALA A 19 4.20 -11.92 -12.70
N ILE A 20 4.44 -13.21 -12.38
CA ILE A 20 3.40 -14.25 -12.42
C ILE A 20 2.30 -13.91 -11.41
N LEU A 21 2.66 -13.58 -10.17
CA LEU A 21 1.70 -13.18 -9.15
C LEU A 21 0.91 -11.93 -9.57
N GLY A 22 1.60 -10.91 -10.08
CA GLY A 22 1.00 -9.64 -10.47
C GLY A 22 0.07 -9.75 -11.69
N ILE A 23 0.41 -10.53 -12.70
CA ILE A 23 -0.41 -10.66 -13.92
C ILE A 23 -1.48 -11.75 -13.74
N ALA A 24 -1.06 -12.99 -13.49
CA ALA A 24 -1.96 -14.14 -13.55
C ALA A 24 -2.98 -14.14 -12.40
N LEU A 25 -2.54 -13.90 -11.16
CA LEU A 25 -3.44 -13.94 -10.02
C LEU A 25 -4.38 -12.74 -9.96
N ASN A 26 -3.92 -11.52 -10.28
CA ASN A 26 -4.85 -10.37 -10.35
C ASN A 26 -5.94 -10.59 -11.40
N TYR A 27 -5.57 -11.09 -12.59
CA TYR A 27 -6.55 -11.41 -13.63
C TYR A 27 -7.56 -12.48 -13.17
N LEU A 28 -7.06 -13.58 -12.59
CA LEU A 28 -7.90 -14.68 -12.11
C LEU A 28 -8.83 -14.22 -10.98
N PHE A 29 -8.32 -13.49 -10.00
CA PHE A 29 -9.11 -13.05 -8.85
C PHE A 29 -10.16 -12.02 -9.25
N PHE A 30 -9.80 -11.06 -10.11
CA PHE A 30 -10.77 -10.08 -10.58
C PHE A 30 -11.93 -10.72 -11.34
N THR A 31 -11.63 -11.59 -12.31
CA THR A 31 -12.65 -12.27 -13.12
C THR A 31 -13.54 -13.19 -12.28
N SER A 32 -13.03 -13.74 -11.18
CA SER A 32 -13.77 -14.63 -10.29
C SER A 32 -14.57 -13.89 -9.19
N TYR A 33 -14.08 -12.76 -8.68
CA TYR A 33 -14.63 -12.10 -7.49
C TYR A 33 -15.36 -10.78 -7.77
N TYR A 34 -15.11 -10.09 -8.89
CA TYR A 34 -15.64 -8.74 -9.11
C TYR A 34 -17.17 -8.67 -9.03
N LYS A 35 -17.87 -9.48 -9.83
CA LYS A 35 -19.35 -9.49 -9.84
C LYS A 35 -19.96 -10.06 -8.55
N PRO A 36 -19.49 -11.23 -8.03
CA PRO A 36 -20.01 -11.74 -6.76
C PRO A 36 -19.84 -10.77 -5.60
N LEU A 37 -18.70 -10.07 -5.53
CA LEU A 37 -18.42 -9.13 -4.44
C LEU A 37 -19.32 -7.89 -4.50
N ILE A 38 -19.61 -7.37 -5.70
CA ILE A 38 -20.59 -6.29 -5.88
C ILE A 38 -21.97 -6.72 -5.39
N ALA A 39 -22.42 -7.93 -5.76
CA ALA A 39 -23.71 -8.45 -5.32
C ALA A 39 -23.78 -8.59 -3.80
N ALA A 40 -22.73 -9.15 -3.18
CA ALA A 40 -22.62 -9.28 -1.73
C ALA A 40 -22.71 -7.93 -1.01
N GLN A 41 -22.01 -6.92 -1.53
CA GLN A 41 -21.90 -5.61 -0.90
C GLN A 41 -23.17 -4.77 -1.08
N ALA A 42 -23.93 -5.02 -2.14
CA ALA A 42 -25.28 -4.48 -2.30
C ALA A 42 -26.22 -4.98 -1.19
N GLU A 43 -26.11 -6.25 -0.81
CA GLU A 43 -26.92 -6.87 0.26
C GLU A 43 -26.50 -6.38 1.65
N ILE A 44 -25.19 -6.25 1.91
CA ILE A 44 -24.66 -5.94 3.25
C ILE A 44 -24.87 -4.47 3.66
N CYS A 45 -24.55 -3.52 2.78
CA CYS A 45 -24.57 -2.10 3.16
C CYS A 45 -25.10 -1.14 2.10
N GLY A 46 -25.77 -1.66 1.07
CA GLY A 46 -26.56 -0.88 0.12
C GLY A 46 -25.73 -0.09 -0.91
N PRO A 47 -26.35 0.87 -1.62
CA PRO A 47 -25.80 1.45 -2.86
C PRO A 47 -24.44 2.16 -2.71
N GLY A 48 -24.16 2.76 -1.55
CA GLY A 48 -22.92 3.51 -1.33
C GLY A 48 -21.67 2.62 -1.32
N CYS A 49 -21.75 1.44 -0.71
CA CYS A 49 -20.66 0.46 -0.70
C CYS A 49 -20.38 -0.12 -2.08
N VAL A 50 -21.44 -0.34 -2.86
CA VAL A 50 -21.36 -0.84 -4.24
C VAL A 50 -20.54 0.11 -5.11
N MET A 51 -20.75 1.42 -4.98
CA MET A 51 -20.03 2.43 -5.77
C MET A 51 -18.52 2.32 -5.58
N VAL A 52 -18.05 2.23 -4.34
CA VAL A 52 -16.62 2.17 -4.03
C VAL A 52 -15.97 0.96 -4.69
N ILE A 53 -16.57 -0.22 -4.57
CA ILE A 53 -16.02 -1.46 -5.13
C ILE A 53 -16.09 -1.48 -6.65
N THR A 54 -17.20 -0.98 -7.22
CA THR A 54 -17.44 -0.92 -8.67
C THR A 54 -16.30 -0.19 -9.39
N TYR A 55 -15.79 0.90 -8.80
CA TYR A 55 -14.74 1.72 -9.40
C TYR A 55 -13.32 1.42 -8.90
N LEU A 56 -13.14 1.11 -7.61
CA LEU A 56 -11.80 0.85 -7.08
C LEU A 56 -11.30 -0.54 -7.43
N LEU A 57 -12.11 -1.60 -7.35
CA LEU A 57 -11.61 -2.96 -7.57
C LEU A 57 -10.99 -3.16 -8.98
N PRO A 58 -11.57 -2.61 -10.08
CA PRO A 58 -10.92 -2.64 -11.39
C PRO A 58 -9.61 -1.86 -11.41
N ALA A 59 -9.59 -0.62 -10.87
CA ALA A 59 -8.38 0.20 -10.84
C ALA A 59 -7.24 -0.48 -10.05
N PHE A 60 -7.56 -1.14 -8.93
CA PHE A 60 -6.62 -1.94 -8.16
C PHE A 60 -6.07 -3.13 -8.95
N THR A 61 -6.94 -3.81 -9.71
CA THR A 61 -6.55 -4.91 -10.59
C THR A 61 -5.62 -4.42 -11.71
N ASP A 62 -5.95 -3.31 -12.36
CA ASP A 62 -5.14 -2.72 -13.43
C ASP A 62 -3.74 -2.35 -12.93
N ILE A 63 -3.65 -1.66 -11.79
CA ILE A 63 -2.37 -1.30 -11.19
C ILE A 63 -1.61 -2.55 -10.71
N GLY A 64 -2.31 -3.57 -10.21
CA GLY A 64 -1.71 -4.85 -9.84
C GLY A 64 -1.10 -5.61 -11.03
N ILE A 65 -1.78 -5.59 -12.19
CA ILE A 65 -1.26 -6.14 -13.44
C ILE A 65 -0.08 -5.31 -13.93
N ILE A 66 -0.16 -3.97 -13.89
CA ILE A 66 0.96 -3.08 -14.21
C ILE A 66 2.17 -3.38 -13.32
N ALA A 67 1.96 -3.64 -12.03
CA ALA A 67 3.03 -4.05 -11.12
C ALA A 67 3.68 -5.36 -11.59
N GLY A 68 2.89 -6.35 -12.02
CA GLY A 68 3.39 -7.58 -12.62
C GLY A 68 4.17 -7.36 -13.93
N VAL A 69 3.71 -6.46 -14.79
CA VAL A 69 4.43 -6.05 -16.03
C VAL A 69 5.76 -5.39 -15.69
N LEU A 70 5.78 -4.48 -14.71
CA LEU A 70 7.01 -3.84 -14.24
C LEU A 70 7.98 -4.86 -13.64
N TYR A 71 7.49 -5.84 -12.90
CA TYR A 71 8.29 -6.97 -12.45
C TYR A 71 8.93 -7.71 -13.62
N PHE A 72 8.17 -8.02 -14.67
CA PHE A 72 8.70 -8.67 -15.87
C PHE A 72 9.78 -7.83 -16.58
N ILE A 73 9.54 -6.52 -16.74
CA ILE A 73 10.54 -5.58 -17.27
C ILE A 73 11.80 -5.55 -16.38
N GLY A 74 11.62 -5.56 -15.05
CA GLY A 74 12.69 -5.69 -14.07
C GLY A 74 13.49 -6.99 -14.26
N ALA A 75 12.83 -8.12 -14.52
CA ALA A 75 13.49 -9.40 -14.77
C ALA A 75 14.37 -9.34 -16.02
N ILE A 76 13.86 -8.79 -17.13
CA ILE A 76 14.65 -8.55 -18.36
C ILE A 76 15.88 -7.69 -18.03
N GLY A 77 15.68 -6.61 -17.27
CA GLY A 77 16.76 -5.74 -16.84
C GLY A 77 17.82 -6.49 -16.03
N PHE A 78 17.41 -7.32 -15.07
CA PHE A 78 18.30 -8.10 -14.22
C PHE A 78 19.12 -9.11 -15.02
N PHE A 79 18.49 -9.93 -15.88
CA PHE A 79 19.23 -10.89 -16.71
C PHE A 79 20.21 -10.21 -17.68
N ASN A 80 19.89 -9.00 -18.12
CA ASN A 80 20.78 -8.15 -18.93
C ASN A 80 21.71 -7.24 -18.10
N LYS A 81 21.83 -7.48 -16.79
CA LYS A 81 22.70 -6.75 -15.84
C LYS A 81 22.53 -5.22 -15.88
N LYS A 82 21.31 -4.73 -16.13
CA LYS A 82 21.00 -3.30 -16.23
C LYS A 82 20.83 -2.69 -14.84
N LYS A 83 21.45 -1.51 -14.62
CA LYS A 83 21.42 -0.81 -13.33
C LYS A 83 20.01 -0.38 -12.89
N TRP A 84 19.12 -0.08 -13.84
CA TRP A 84 17.75 0.37 -13.57
C TRP A 84 16.82 -0.77 -13.10
N ALA A 85 17.19 -2.04 -13.32
CA ALA A 85 16.35 -3.21 -13.03
C ALA A 85 15.88 -3.26 -11.58
N TYR A 86 16.79 -2.97 -10.66
CA TYR A 86 16.50 -2.91 -9.23
C TYR A 86 15.42 -1.87 -8.91
N ASN A 87 15.55 -0.64 -9.43
CA ASN A 87 14.59 0.43 -9.14
C ASN A 87 13.19 0.07 -9.66
N VAL A 88 13.12 -0.52 -10.87
CA VAL A 88 11.85 -0.98 -11.45
C VAL A 88 11.21 -2.07 -10.59
N ALA A 89 11.99 -3.05 -10.12
CA ALA A 89 11.49 -4.11 -9.26
C ALA A 89 11.03 -3.61 -7.88
N VAL A 90 11.65 -2.57 -7.32
CA VAL A 90 11.17 -1.92 -6.08
C VAL A 90 9.83 -1.23 -6.32
N ILE A 91 9.69 -0.48 -7.42
CA ILE A 91 8.42 0.19 -7.77
C ILE A 91 7.31 -0.86 -7.96
N ALA A 92 7.61 -1.92 -8.71
CA ALA A 92 6.70 -3.04 -8.91
C ALA A 92 6.24 -3.65 -7.58
N ASN A 93 7.17 -3.90 -6.65
CA ASN A 93 6.84 -4.45 -5.34
C ASN A 93 5.93 -3.55 -4.51
N VAL A 94 6.20 -2.24 -4.48
CA VAL A 94 5.38 -1.26 -3.74
C VAL A 94 3.96 -1.23 -4.30
N LEU A 95 3.81 -1.20 -5.63
CA LEU A 95 2.50 -1.23 -6.28
C LEU A 95 1.77 -2.55 -6.04
N ALA A 96 2.46 -3.69 -6.13
CA ALA A 96 1.88 -5.01 -5.89
C ALA A 96 1.37 -5.16 -4.44
N LEU A 97 2.14 -4.72 -3.44
CA LEU A 97 1.73 -4.75 -2.04
C LEU A 97 0.50 -3.87 -1.78
N TRP A 98 0.50 -2.65 -2.31
CA TRP A 98 -0.65 -1.76 -2.15
C TRP A 98 -1.92 -2.34 -2.80
N THR A 99 -1.78 -2.81 -4.04
CA THR A 99 -2.94 -3.27 -4.82
C THR A 99 -3.50 -4.61 -4.41
N SER A 100 -2.70 -5.46 -3.76
CA SER A 100 -3.17 -6.75 -3.24
C SER A 100 -3.73 -6.66 -1.81
N PHE A 101 -3.38 -5.62 -1.04
CA PHE A 101 -3.93 -5.49 0.30
C PHE A 101 -5.39 -5.07 0.30
N TRP A 102 -5.72 -3.96 -0.38
CA TRP A 102 -7.06 -3.36 -0.29
C TRP A 102 -8.19 -4.29 -0.73
N PRO A 103 -8.12 -5.04 -1.85
CA PRO A 103 -9.19 -5.95 -2.26
C PRO A 103 -9.52 -7.03 -1.23
N SER A 104 -8.59 -7.34 -0.31
CA SER A 104 -8.86 -8.27 0.79
C SER A 104 -9.88 -7.71 1.78
N ILE A 105 -9.97 -6.39 1.94
CA ILE A 105 -10.89 -5.74 2.90
C ILE A 105 -12.36 -5.96 2.54
N PRO A 106 -12.88 -5.62 1.34
CA PRO A 106 -14.27 -5.88 1.01
C PRO A 106 -14.60 -7.38 0.98
N ILE A 107 -13.63 -8.24 0.64
CA ILE A 107 -13.81 -9.70 0.70
C ILE A 107 -13.99 -10.16 2.15
N LEU A 108 -13.14 -9.70 3.07
CA LEU A 108 -13.26 -10.01 4.51
C LEU A 108 -14.56 -9.44 5.10
N ASP A 109 -15.00 -8.28 4.64
CA ASP A 109 -16.26 -7.69 5.07
C ASP A 109 -17.47 -8.52 4.60
N ALA A 110 -17.39 -9.13 3.41
CA ALA A 110 -18.44 -10.02 2.88
C ALA A 110 -18.36 -11.47 3.41
N MET A 111 -17.22 -11.86 3.97
CA MET A 111 -16.96 -13.23 4.42
C MET A 111 -17.91 -13.63 5.56
N GLY A 112 -18.69 -14.69 5.33
CA GLY A 112 -19.63 -15.25 6.32
C GLY A 112 -20.89 -14.41 6.54
N LYS A 113 -21.13 -13.36 5.74
CA LYS A 113 -22.32 -12.48 5.87
C LYS A 113 -23.39 -12.71 4.81
N MET A 114 -23.13 -13.54 3.80
CA MET A 114 -24.14 -13.91 2.80
C MET A 114 -24.85 -15.19 3.22
N GLU A 115 -26.17 -15.15 3.35
CA GLU A 115 -27.00 -16.30 3.71
C GLU A 115 -27.06 -17.34 2.57
N ASN A 116 -27.08 -16.89 1.31
CA ASN A 116 -27.20 -17.72 0.11
C ASN A 116 -26.09 -17.50 -0.93
N GLY A 117 -24.97 -16.90 -0.51
CA GLY A 117 -23.87 -16.51 -1.41
C GLY A 117 -22.72 -17.52 -1.47
N PRO A 118 -21.82 -17.41 -2.49
CA PRO A 118 -20.59 -18.18 -2.50
C PRO A 118 -19.74 -17.81 -1.27
N GLY A 119 -19.09 -18.81 -0.67
CA GLY A 119 -18.13 -18.56 0.41
C GLY A 119 -16.98 -17.69 -0.08
N PHE A 120 -16.79 -16.53 0.54
CA PHE A 120 -15.65 -15.66 0.27
C PHE A 120 -14.40 -16.14 1.02
N PHE A 121 -13.26 -16.07 0.34
CA PHE A 121 -11.93 -16.29 0.91
C PHE A 121 -11.03 -15.12 0.46
N PRO A 122 -10.17 -14.55 1.32
CA PRO A 122 -9.32 -13.41 1.00
C PRO A 122 -8.17 -13.78 0.03
N VAL A 123 -8.51 -14.12 -1.21
CA VAL A 123 -7.58 -14.66 -2.23
C VAL A 123 -6.39 -13.77 -2.53
N TYR A 124 -6.54 -12.45 -2.41
CA TYR A 124 -5.45 -11.50 -2.67
C TYR A 124 -4.29 -11.62 -1.65
N ILE A 125 -4.47 -12.35 -0.53
CA ILE A 125 -3.39 -12.72 0.38
C ILE A 125 -2.29 -13.53 -0.33
N PHE A 126 -2.65 -14.30 -1.37
CA PHE A 126 -1.72 -15.06 -2.20
C PHE A 126 -0.87 -14.19 -3.13
N ILE A 127 -1.20 -12.90 -3.28
CA ILE A 127 -0.33 -11.91 -3.92
C ILE A 127 0.40 -11.11 -2.84
N PHE A 128 -0.31 -10.67 -1.80
CA PHE A 128 0.22 -9.79 -0.78
C PHE A 128 1.37 -10.41 0.03
N LEU A 129 1.17 -11.58 0.64
CA LEU A 129 2.19 -12.19 1.51
C LEU A 129 3.46 -12.58 0.74
N PRO A 130 3.39 -13.21 -0.45
CA PRO A 130 4.59 -13.43 -1.24
C PRO A 130 5.30 -12.13 -1.60
N ASN A 131 4.58 -11.03 -1.87
CA ASN A 131 5.22 -9.74 -2.13
C ASN A 131 5.91 -9.13 -0.90
N ILE A 132 5.49 -9.46 0.33
CA ILE A 132 6.26 -9.11 1.54
C ILE A 132 7.58 -9.87 1.56
N ILE A 133 7.57 -11.15 1.19
CA ILE A 133 8.81 -11.94 1.11
C ILE A 133 9.70 -11.37 -0.01
N LEU A 134 9.13 -11.07 -1.18
CA LEU A 134 9.85 -10.43 -2.28
C LEU A 134 10.43 -9.08 -1.89
N TYR A 135 9.73 -8.29 -1.06
CA TYR A 135 10.25 -7.03 -0.53
C TYR A 135 11.59 -7.24 0.18
N PHE A 136 11.67 -8.20 1.10
CA PHE A 136 12.90 -8.49 1.85
C PHE A 136 13.98 -9.10 0.95
N LEU A 137 13.64 -9.99 0.03
CA LEU A 137 14.61 -10.63 -0.86
C LEU A 137 15.17 -9.67 -1.92
N ILE A 138 14.33 -8.83 -2.53
CA ILE A 138 14.76 -7.85 -3.53
C ILE A 138 15.59 -6.76 -2.86
N ASN A 139 15.15 -6.21 -1.73
CA ASN A 139 15.87 -5.12 -1.10
C ASN A 139 17.09 -5.60 -0.27
N GLY A 140 16.93 -6.67 0.51
CA GLY A 140 17.99 -7.22 1.35
C GLY A 140 19.00 -8.07 0.56
N ALA A 141 18.55 -9.11 -0.13
CA ALA A 141 19.48 -10.05 -0.79
C ALA A 141 20.00 -9.54 -2.14
N THR A 142 19.15 -8.93 -2.97
CA THR A 142 19.54 -8.42 -4.30
C THR A 142 20.10 -6.99 -4.22
N GLY A 143 19.40 -6.11 -3.51
CA GLY A 143 19.75 -4.71 -3.34
C GLY A 143 20.83 -4.43 -2.30
N LYS A 144 21.10 -5.40 -1.40
CA LYS A 144 22.02 -5.29 -0.26
C LYS A 144 21.75 -4.06 0.62
N ARG A 145 20.47 -3.72 0.78
CA ARG A 145 20.06 -2.59 1.65
C ARG A 145 20.21 -2.96 3.11
N ASN A 146 20.66 -2.01 3.92
CA ASN A 146 20.77 -2.19 5.35
C ASN A 146 19.39 -2.37 6.01
N ILE A 147 19.38 -2.99 7.20
CA ILE A 147 18.15 -3.30 7.94
C ILE A 147 17.31 -2.06 8.28
N GLY A 148 17.95 -0.91 8.52
CA GLY A 148 17.26 0.34 8.81
C GLY A 148 16.38 0.78 7.65
N ARG A 149 16.89 0.70 6.42
CA ARG A 149 16.12 0.96 5.21
C ARG A 149 14.99 -0.04 5.03
N LEU A 150 15.23 -1.34 5.31
CA LEU A 150 14.20 -2.37 5.24
C LEU A 150 13.05 -2.14 6.24
N ILE A 151 13.35 -1.75 7.48
CA ILE A 151 12.32 -1.52 8.49
C ILE A 151 11.56 -0.22 8.21
N VAL A 152 12.28 0.88 7.97
CA VAL A 152 11.63 2.17 7.73
C VAL A 152 10.86 2.15 6.41
N GLY A 153 11.40 1.53 5.36
CA GLY A 153 10.68 1.35 4.09
C GLY A 153 9.41 0.51 4.23
N LEU A 154 9.43 -0.52 5.09
CA LEU A 154 8.23 -1.31 5.36
C LEU A 154 7.21 -0.46 6.11
N LEU A 155 7.64 0.27 7.13
CA LEU A 155 6.78 1.15 7.91
C LEU A 155 6.18 2.28 7.05
N THR A 156 6.94 2.89 6.12
CA THR A 156 6.38 3.86 5.17
C THR A 156 5.43 3.20 4.17
N GLY A 157 5.69 1.96 3.75
CA GLY A 157 4.77 1.20 2.91
C GLY A 157 3.46 0.85 3.63
N MET A 158 3.53 0.53 4.92
CA MET A 158 2.33 0.32 5.75
C MET A 158 1.56 1.63 5.94
N ALA A 159 2.25 2.73 6.21
CA ALA A 159 1.64 4.05 6.30
C ALA A 159 0.98 4.47 4.97
N PHE A 160 1.58 4.13 3.83
CA PHE A 160 0.97 4.30 2.51
C PHE A 160 -0.37 3.57 2.42
N ILE A 161 -0.40 2.26 2.69
CA ILE A 161 -1.61 1.45 2.59
C ILE A 161 -2.69 1.95 3.56
N MET A 162 -2.33 2.22 4.82
CA MET A 162 -3.28 2.70 5.82
C MET A 162 -3.82 4.10 5.51
N ALA A 163 -2.99 5.01 5.01
CA ALA A 163 -3.48 6.33 4.57
C ALA A 163 -4.44 6.18 3.38
N PHE A 164 -4.16 5.27 2.45
CA PHE A 164 -5.08 5.01 1.34
C PHE A 164 -6.42 4.45 1.80
N ILE A 165 -6.40 3.53 2.77
CA ILE A 165 -7.60 2.97 3.40
C ILE A 165 -8.40 4.07 4.10
N ASN A 166 -7.75 4.96 4.85
CA ASN A 166 -8.44 6.09 5.49
C ASN A 166 -9.14 6.97 4.45
N GLY A 167 -8.46 7.29 3.35
CA GLY A 167 -9.08 8.04 2.24
C GLY A 167 -10.30 7.30 1.68
N THR A 168 -10.16 5.99 1.41
CA THR A 168 -11.24 5.17 0.85
C THR A 168 -12.42 4.99 1.80
N ALA A 169 -12.16 4.83 3.10
CA ALA A 169 -13.18 4.76 4.13
C ALA A 169 -13.96 6.08 4.22
N SER A 170 -13.27 7.23 4.10
CA SER A 170 -13.94 8.53 4.04
C SER A 170 -14.84 8.63 2.81
N LEU A 171 -14.39 8.12 1.66
CA LEU A 171 -15.20 8.06 0.45
C LEU A 171 -16.46 7.21 0.64
N ASN A 172 -16.32 6.03 1.25
CA ASN A 172 -17.45 5.17 1.53
C ASN A 172 -18.49 5.85 2.43
N ILE A 173 -18.05 6.53 3.49
CA ILE A 173 -18.94 7.28 4.39
C ILE A 173 -19.67 8.40 3.64
N MET A 174 -18.98 9.13 2.76
CA MET A 174 -19.61 10.16 1.93
C MET A 174 -20.73 9.60 1.05
N TYR A 175 -20.54 8.41 0.45
CA TYR A 175 -21.57 7.78 -0.38
C TYR A 175 -22.71 7.17 0.42
N VAL A 176 -22.42 6.57 1.58
CA VAL A 176 -23.45 5.88 2.39
C VAL A 176 -24.30 6.87 3.18
N LYS A 177 -23.69 7.89 3.80
CA LYS A 177 -24.41 8.85 4.65
C LYS A 177 -24.87 10.11 3.92
N GLY A 178 -24.43 10.32 2.67
CA GLY A 178 -24.71 11.53 1.89
C GLY A 178 -23.97 12.77 2.39
N LEU A 179 -24.00 13.85 1.60
CA LEU A 179 -23.23 15.09 1.87
C LEU A 179 -23.91 16.08 2.83
N ALA A 180 -25.14 15.81 3.28
CA ALA A 180 -26.01 16.81 3.91
C ALA A 180 -25.87 16.94 5.44
N SER A 181 -25.14 16.06 6.14
CA SER A 181 -24.96 16.14 7.59
C SER A 181 -23.61 16.76 7.98
N LEU A 182 -23.61 17.61 9.01
CA LEU A 182 -22.41 18.23 9.60
C LEU A 182 -21.36 17.18 10.00
N ASP A 183 -21.81 15.99 10.43
CA ASP A 183 -20.99 14.84 10.83
C ASP A 183 -20.07 14.31 9.72
N ASN A 184 -20.34 14.63 8.44
CA ASN A 184 -19.56 14.16 7.30
C ASN A 184 -18.52 15.18 6.80
N THR A 185 -18.54 16.42 7.31
CA THR A 185 -17.66 17.52 6.84
C THR A 185 -16.17 17.16 6.97
N LEU A 186 -15.80 16.55 8.10
CA LEU A 186 -14.42 16.13 8.34
C LEU A 186 -13.97 15.03 7.36
N TYR A 187 -14.86 14.09 7.02
CA TYR A 187 -14.59 13.02 6.06
C TYR A 187 -14.40 13.58 4.65
N VAL A 188 -15.21 14.57 4.25
CA VAL A 188 -15.10 15.28 2.96
C VAL A 188 -13.76 15.99 2.85
N MET A 189 -13.38 16.74 3.89
CA MET A 189 -12.11 17.46 3.92
C MET A 189 -10.91 16.50 3.90
N ALA A 190 -10.97 15.42 4.69
CA ALA A 190 -9.83 14.52 4.90
C ALA A 190 -9.60 13.54 3.73
N ASN A 191 -10.64 13.13 2.99
CA ASN A 191 -10.55 12.07 1.97
C ASN A 191 -9.37 12.27 1.00
N ARG A 192 -9.32 13.42 0.33
CA ARG A 192 -8.31 13.73 -0.70
C ARG A 192 -6.92 13.88 -0.09
N LEU A 193 -6.85 14.44 1.12
CA LEU A 193 -5.60 14.67 1.84
C LEU A 193 -4.97 13.35 2.29
N PHE A 194 -5.79 12.38 2.71
CA PHE A 194 -5.31 11.03 2.99
C PHE A 194 -4.75 10.34 1.75
N TRP A 195 -5.41 10.44 0.60
CA TRP A 195 -4.86 9.88 -0.65
C TRP A 195 -3.59 10.61 -1.10
N LEU A 196 -3.52 11.93 -0.95
CA LEU A 196 -2.30 12.69 -1.22
C LEU A 196 -1.14 12.20 -0.32
N ALA A 197 -1.40 12.05 0.97
CA ALA A 197 -0.41 11.52 1.92
C ALA A 197 -0.03 10.06 1.60
N ALA A 198 -0.99 9.24 1.18
CA ALA A 198 -0.77 7.87 0.75
C ALA A 198 0.20 7.83 -0.44
N PHE A 199 -0.08 8.53 -1.53
CA PHE A 199 0.82 8.57 -2.69
C PHE A 199 2.19 9.15 -2.34
N GLY A 200 2.24 10.14 -1.46
CA GLY A 200 3.49 10.64 -0.89
C GLY A 200 4.27 9.53 -0.18
N TYR A 201 3.64 8.75 0.70
CA TYR A 201 4.28 7.59 1.35
C TYR A 201 4.72 6.49 0.38
N GLY A 202 3.98 6.26 -0.71
CA GLY A 202 4.39 5.38 -1.79
C GLY A 202 5.71 5.86 -2.43
N LEU A 203 5.79 7.14 -2.79
CA LEU A 203 7.03 7.76 -3.32
C LEU A 203 8.17 7.71 -2.31
N ILE A 204 7.90 7.95 -1.03
CA ILE A 204 8.89 7.88 0.05
C ILE A 204 9.44 6.47 0.19
N THR A 205 8.58 5.45 0.15
CA THR A 205 9.00 4.04 0.26
C THR A 205 9.97 3.67 -0.85
N VAL A 206 9.65 4.04 -2.10
CA VAL A 206 10.57 3.87 -3.24
C VAL A 206 11.84 4.71 -3.04
N GLY A 207 11.71 5.96 -2.60
CA GLY A 207 12.82 6.88 -2.37
C GLY A 207 13.80 6.38 -1.31
N ILE A 208 13.31 5.85 -0.20
CA ILE A 208 14.13 5.25 0.86
C ILE A 208 14.95 4.09 0.29
N MET A 209 14.41 3.28 -0.63
CA MET A 209 15.10 2.13 -1.22
C MET A 209 16.03 2.47 -2.37
N CYS A 210 15.71 3.49 -3.15
CA CYS A 210 16.42 3.79 -4.39
C CYS A 210 17.32 5.02 -4.28
N PHE A 211 16.89 6.07 -3.58
CA PHE A 211 17.54 7.38 -3.53
C PHE A 211 17.16 8.17 -2.27
N PRO A 212 17.71 7.84 -1.08
CA PRO A 212 17.33 8.45 0.20
C PRO A 212 17.87 9.89 0.34
N LYS A 213 17.26 10.82 -0.39
CA LYS A 213 17.62 12.25 -0.44
C LYS A 213 16.82 13.07 0.56
N GLU A 214 17.25 14.29 0.84
CA GLU A 214 16.58 15.19 1.79
C GLU A 214 15.12 15.50 1.41
N TRP A 215 14.80 15.59 0.12
CA TRP A 215 13.42 15.80 -0.30
C TRP A 215 12.48 14.64 0.09
N VAL A 216 13.01 13.40 0.15
CA VAL A 216 12.25 12.22 0.60
C VAL A 216 11.88 12.37 2.07
N ARG A 217 12.83 12.85 2.87
CA ARG A 217 12.65 13.13 4.29
C ARG A 217 11.62 14.25 4.51
N MET A 218 11.72 15.35 3.77
CA MET A 218 10.79 16.48 3.87
C MET A 218 9.37 16.11 3.45
N LEU A 219 9.23 15.35 2.35
CA LEU A 219 7.94 14.80 1.94
C LEU A 219 7.35 13.89 3.04
N GLY A 220 8.19 13.08 3.69
CA GLY A 220 7.80 12.21 4.79
C GLY A 220 7.24 12.95 6.00
N ILE A 221 7.85 14.07 6.36
CA ILE A 221 7.34 14.94 7.42
C ILE A 221 5.96 15.50 7.02
N GLY A 222 5.81 16.00 5.80
CA GLY A 222 4.54 16.52 5.30
C GLY A 222 3.42 15.48 5.30
N CYS A 223 3.67 14.28 4.76
CA CYS A 223 2.71 13.18 4.78
C CYS A 223 2.33 12.76 6.20
N ALA A 224 3.29 12.70 7.12
CA ALA A 224 3.04 12.34 8.51
C ALA A 224 2.15 13.35 9.21
N ILE A 225 2.42 14.65 9.04
CA ILE A 225 1.60 15.72 9.61
C ILE A 225 0.16 15.64 9.09
N ILE A 226 -0.03 15.48 7.78
CA ILE A 226 -1.37 15.34 7.18
C ILE A 226 -2.11 14.14 7.79
N CYS A 227 -1.48 12.97 7.84
CA CYS A 227 -2.10 11.76 8.40
C CYS A 227 -2.46 11.93 9.88
N MET A 228 -1.60 12.55 10.69
CA MET A 228 -1.87 12.79 12.11
C MET A 228 -3.00 13.81 12.31
N LEU A 229 -2.98 14.92 11.56
CA LEU A 229 -3.92 16.04 11.69
C LEU A 229 -5.37 15.59 11.51
N PHE A 230 -5.63 14.74 10.50
CA PHE A 230 -6.99 14.25 10.24
C PHE A 230 -7.25 12.87 10.86
N GLY A 231 -6.23 12.00 10.95
CA GLY A 231 -6.38 10.63 11.40
C GLY A 231 -6.68 10.50 12.89
N PHE A 232 -6.02 11.27 13.76
CA PHE A 232 -6.31 11.18 15.19
C PHE A 232 -7.74 11.65 15.53
N PRO A 233 -8.21 12.84 15.09
CA PRO A 233 -9.58 13.27 15.36
C PRO A 233 -10.61 12.27 14.84
N MET A 234 -10.46 11.82 13.58
CA MET A 234 -11.39 10.85 12.99
C MET A 234 -11.36 9.49 13.69
N GLY A 235 -10.17 9.04 14.07
CA GLY A 235 -9.98 7.83 14.86
C GLY A 235 -10.70 7.87 16.19
N ILE A 236 -10.56 8.98 16.94
CA ILE A 236 -11.21 9.19 18.22
C ILE A 236 -12.73 9.24 18.06
N ILE A 237 -13.24 10.09 17.16
CA ILE A 237 -14.68 10.25 16.92
C ILE A 237 -15.32 8.91 16.53
N THR A 238 -14.69 8.16 15.61
CA THR A 238 -15.21 6.87 15.18
C THR A 238 -15.15 5.83 16.29
N THR A 239 -14.10 5.83 17.11
CA THR A 239 -13.96 4.91 18.24
C THR A 239 -15.05 5.15 19.27
N LEU A 240 -15.31 6.41 19.62
CA LEU A 240 -16.39 6.78 20.55
C LEU A 240 -17.77 6.42 19.99
N ALA A 241 -17.99 6.62 18.69
CA ALA A 241 -19.27 6.35 18.05
C ALA A 241 -19.56 4.83 17.90
N LYS A 242 -18.53 4.01 17.69
CA LYS A 242 -18.69 2.55 17.48
C LYS A 242 -18.47 1.71 18.73
N GLY A 243 -17.81 2.25 19.76
CA GLY A 243 -17.40 1.48 20.93
C GLY A 243 -16.20 0.54 20.70
N GLU A 244 -15.53 0.64 19.55
CA GLU A 244 -14.43 -0.22 19.13
C GLU A 244 -13.28 0.61 18.51
N ILE A 245 -12.04 0.12 18.59
CA ILE A 245 -10.87 0.84 18.07
C ILE A 245 -11.01 1.08 16.56
N SER A 246 -11.00 2.36 16.18
CA SER A 246 -11.14 2.76 14.79
C SER A 246 -9.90 2.46 13.93
N MET A 247 -10.13 1.86 12.76
CA MET A 247 -9.08 1.67 11.75
C MET A 247 -8.46 2.98 11.24
N TYR A 248 -9.14 4.13 11.42
CA TYR A 248 -8.58 5.44 11.09
C TYR A 248 -7.29 5.76 11.87
N LEU A 249 -7.06 5.10 13.01
CA LEU A 249 -5.85 5.28 13.83
C LEU A 249 -4.59 4.61 13.25
N GLY A 250 -4.72 3.70 12.29
CA GLY A 250 -3.57 2.97 11.75
C GLY A 250 -2.52 3.90 11.12
N ALA A 251 -2.93 4.72 10.14
CA ALA A 251 -2.05 5.68 9.49
C ALA A 251 -1.43 6.72 10.47
N PRO A 252 -2.20 7.44 11.31
CA PRO A 252 -1.65 8.47 12.19
C PRO A 252 -0.68 7.91 13.25
N VAL A 253 -0.92 6.69 13.78
CA VAL A 253 0.02 6.06 14.72
C VAL A 253 1.35 5.72 14.04
N MET A 254 1.32 5.15 12.83
CA MET A 254 2.54 4.91 12.05
C MET A 254 3.23 6.24 11.70
N SER A 255 2.46 7.26 11.33
CA SER A 255 2.96 8.60 11.03
C SER A 255 3.61 9.27 12.24
N LEU A 256 3.13 9.04 13.46
CA LEU A 256 3.76 9.54 14.68
C LEU A 256 5.16 8.94 14.88
N VAL A 257 5.32 7.64 14.64
CA VAL A 257 6.64 7.01 14.71
C VAL A 257 7.55 7.54 13.59
N LEU A 258 7.02 7.62 12.36
CA LEU A 258 7.78 8.07 11.20
C LEU A 258 8.20 9.54 11.30
N VAL A 259 7.36 10.43 11.81
CA VAL A 259 7.73 11.85 11.97
C VAL A 259 8.88 12.01 12.95
N LEU A 260 8.95 11.21 14.03
CA LEU A 260 10.07 11.25 14.95
C LEU A 260 11.37 10.80 14.27
N ILE A 261 11.32 9.75 13.44
CA ILE A 261 12.45 9.29 12.64
C ILE A 261 12.91 10.36 11.65
N PHE A 262 11.97 11.03 10.97
CA PHE A 262 12.29 12.03 9.96
C PHE A 262 12.70 13.38 10.56
N LEU A 263 12.13 13.79 11.69
CA LEU A 263 12.39 15.10 12.27
C LEU A 263 13.79 15.18 12.88
N ILE A 264 14.28 14.10 13.49
CA ILE A 264 15.59 14.06 14.14
C ILE A 264 16.69 13.71 13.11
N PRO A 265 17.55 14.67 12.69
CA PRO A 265 18.49 14.44 11.59
C PRO A 265 19.50 13.33 11.89
N GLY A 266 19.91 13.19 13.15
CA GLY A 266 20.83 12.15 13.59
C GLY A 266 20.25 10.74 13.44
N ILE A 267 18.94 10.58 13.70
CA ILE A 267 18.24 9.29 13.55
C ILE A 267 18.12 8.95 12.06
N TRP A 268 17.64 9.89 11.24
CA TRP A 268 17.55 9.69 9.79
C TRP A 268 18.90 9.28 9.17
N LYS A 269 19.97 10.03 9.44
CA LYS A 269 21.31 9.73 8.90
C LYS A 269 21.86 8.38 9.38
N LYS A 270 21.55 7.99 10.62
CA LYS A 270 22.04 6.74 11.22
C LYS A 270 21.28 5.50 10.74
N ILE A 271 19.95 5.61 10.57
CA ILE A 271 19.08 4.49 10.16
C ILE A 271 19.09 4.36 8.64
N ILE A 272 18.94 5.47 7.94
CA ILE A 272 18.95 5.56 6.48
C ILE A 272 20.37 5.95 6.06
N LYS A 273 21.35 5.11 6.40
CA LYS A 273 22.73 5.28 5.90
C LYS A 273 22.68 5.28 4.37
N PRO A 274 23.16 6.34 3.70
CA PRO A 274 23.47 6.25 2.28
C PRO A 274 24.46 5.10 2.11
N ASP A 275 24.28 4.26 1.09
CA ASP A 275 25.30 3.26 0.80
C ASP A 275 26.61 4.02 0.49
N GLU A 276 27.70 3.63 1.14
CA GLU A 276 29.02 4.21 0.89
C GLU A 276 29.30 4.14 -0.62
N LYS A 277 29.67 5.27 -1.21
CA LYS A 277 29.99 5.38 -2.65
C LYS A 277 31.33 4.71 -2.95
#